data_AF-A0A6P0XYV8-F1
#
_entry.id   AF-A0A6P0XYV8-F1
#
_cell.length_a   1.000
_cell.length_b   1.000
_cell.length_c   1.000
_cell.angle_alpha   90.00
_cell.angle_beta   90.00
_cell.angle_gamma   90.00
#
_symmetry.space_group_name_H-M   'P 1'
#
loop_
_entity.id
_entity.type
_entity.pdbx_description
1 polymer ?
#
loop_
_entity_poly.entity_id
_entity_poly.type
_entity_poly.pdbx_seq_one_letter_code
_entity_poly.pdbx_strand_id
1 'polypeptide(L)'
;QNDSPSSGEVSEEQKIRESQQSEEKPVAKVEDRVLNLSEIIGTKEDGWLPKPIAQKDLTRDMSPEEAGKILPGAEEVSEFGFSEVKEGDVPGLEGYELYFAKNDAGVPAKLQTVTLILDPSIKDELTFEEAAKEVAEKYGEYEEIVVDDKITSYLWIGPKFASTSLSNLGSDFEGYKLEVTLPE
;
A
#
# COMPACT_ATOMS: atom_id res chain seq x y z
N GLN A 1 9.29 -59.38 53.87
CA GLN A 1 10.41 -59.25 54.81
C GLN A 1 11.33 -58.18 54.25
N ASN A 2 11.56 -57.13 55.05
CA ASN A 2 12.77 -56.27 55.12
C ASN A 2 13.22 -55.55 53.83
N ASP A 3 13.68 -54.30 53.80
CA ASP A 3 13.89 -53.22 54.75
C ASP A 3 14.16 -51.97 53.88
N SER A 4 13.69 -50.79 54.29
CA SER A 4 14.22 -49.48 53.83
C SER A 4 15.58 -49.20 54.52
N PRO A 5 16.22 -48.02 54.40
CA PRO A 5 16.58 -47.14 53.28
C PRO A 5 18.10 -46.86 53.29
N SER A 6 18.58 -45.85 52.54
CA SER A 6 19.46 -44.76 53.07
C SER A 6 20.64 -44.38 52.17
N SER A 7 20.71 -43.07 51.89
CA SER A 7 21.89 -42.20 51.70
C SER A 7 22.83 -42.54 50.53
N GLY A 8 23.07 -41.68 49.55
CA GLY A 8 23.17 -40.23 49.61
C GLY A 8 24.59 -39.88 49.21
N GLU A 9 24.78 -39.39 47.99
CA GLU A 9 25.93 -38.56 47.63
C GLU A 9 25.57 -37.76 46.38
N VAL A 10 25.40 -36.47 46.60
CA VAL A 10 25.33 -35.42 45.59
C VAL A 10 26.77 -35.00 45.35
N SER A 11 27.30 -35.05 44.13
CA SER A 11 28.39 -34.18 43.70
C SER A 11 28.53 -34.17 42.17
N GLU A 12 28.36 -32.97 41.63
CA GLU A 12 29.10 -32.44 40.48
C GLU A 12 28.99 -33.17 39.13
N GLU A 13 27.84 -33.05 38.46
CA GLU A 13 27.82 -32.89 36.99
C GLU A 13 26.49 -32.25 36.51
N GLN A 14 26.08 -31.17 37.19
CA GLN A 14 25.22 -30.15 36.58
C GLN A 14 26.09 -29.09 35.94
N LYS A 15 26.36 -29.21 34.64
CA LYS A 15 26.59 -28.03 33.80
C LYS A 15 26.38 -28.39 32.33
N ILE A 16 25.51 -27.60 31.70
CA ILE A 16 25.46 -27.34 30.25
C ILE A 16 24.54 -28.27 29.44
N ARG A 17 23.24 -27.95 29.42
CA ARG A 17 22.46 -27.59 28.20
C ARG A 17 20.95 -27.48 28.49
N GLU A 18 20.58 -26.59 29.40
CA GLU A 18 19.30 -25.88 29.31
C GLU A 18 19.61 -24.54 28.63
N SER A 19 19.27 -24.41 27.34
CA SER A 19 19.10 -23.13 26.62
C SER A 19 18.66 -23.44 25.18
N GLN A 20 17.48 -24.04 25.02
CA GLN A 20 16.66 -23.85 23.84
C GLN A 20 15.24 -23.58 24.30
N GLN A 21 15.11 -22.53 25.12
CA GLN A 21 13.88 -21.78 25.21
C GLN A 21 13.82 -21.01 23.90
N SER A 22 13.11 -21.56 22.91
CA SER A 22 12.74 -20.75 21.74
C SER A 22 11.93 -19.59 22.30
N GLU A 23 12.51 -18.40 22.22
CA GLU A 23 11.73 -17.17 22.29
C GLU A 23 10.72 -17.23 21.14
N GLU A 24 9.55 -17.80 21.42
CA GLU A 24 8.35 -17.46 20.66
C GLU A 24 8.21 -15.95 20.83
N LYS A 25 8.70 -15.21 19.83
CA LYS A 25 8.28 -13.82 19.63
C LYS A 25 6.75 -13.84 19.71
N PRO A 26 6.14 -12.96 20.51
CA PRO A 26 4.69 -12.87 20.51
C PRO A 26 4.29 -12.58 19.06
N VAL A 27 3.58 -13.53 18.46
CA VAL A 27 2.78 -13.25 17.26
C VAL A 27 1.86 -12.14 17.72
N ALA A 28 2.17 -10.92 17.30
CA ALA A 28 1.29 -9.80 17.52
C ALA A 28 -0.08 -10.26 17.01
N LYS A 29 -1.05 -10.32 17.94
CA LYS A 29 -2.44 -10.38 17.55
C LYS A 29 -2.62 -9.25 16.54
N VAL A 30 -3.16 -9.58 15.38
CA VAL A 30 -3.66 -8.62 14.39
C VAL A 30 -4.81 -7.89 15.08
N GLU A 31 -4.48 -6.94 15.95
CA GLU A 31 -5.42 -6.02 16.55
C GLU A 31 -5.76 -5.02 15.45
N ASP A 32 -6.99 -5.11 14.95
CA ASP A 32 -7.74 -4.06 14.29
C ASP A 32 -6.93 -3.15 13.36
N ARG A 33 -6.48 -3.68 12.22
CA ARG A 33 -6.33 -2.83 11.03
C ARG A 33 -7.75 -2.51 10.56
N VAL A 34 -8.45 -1.61 11.25
CA VAL A 34 -9.67 -1.02 10.71
C VAL A 34 -9.21 -0.21 9.51
N LEU A 35 -9.44 -0.75 8.32
CA LEU A 35 -9.04 -0.10 7.10
C LEU A 35 -9.93 1.13 6.91
N ASN A 36 -9.36 2.31 7.11
CA ASN A 36 -10.08 3.55 6.91
C ASN A 36 -9.63 4.18 5.58
N LEU A 37 -10.32 3.83 4.49
CA LEU A 37 -10.02 4.36 3.16
C LEU A 37 -10.09 5.90 3.15
N SER A 38 -10.99 6.50 3.92
CA SER A 38 -11.07 7.95 4.10
C SER A 38 -9.82 8.56 4.76
N GLU A 39 -9.06 7.81 5.58
CA GLU A 39 -7.79 8.29 6.14
C GLU A 39 -6.68 8.35 5.10
N ILE A 40 -6.66 7.40 4.16
CA ILE A 40 -5.72 7.38 3.02
C ILE A 40 -6.08 8.49 2.02
N ILE A 41 -7.34 8.57 1.64
CA ILE A 41 -7.81 9.49 0.60
C ILE A 41 -7.89 10.93 1.12
N GLY A 42 -8.26 11.08 2.38
CA GLY A 42 -8.53 12.37 3.01
C GLY A 42 -9.89 12.94 2.61
N THR A 43 -10.07 14.22 2.93
CA THR A 43 -11.31 14.97 2.77
C THR A 43 -11.18 16.03 1.68
N LYS A 44 -12.27 16.75 1.43
CA LYS A 44 -12.28 17.93 0.54
C LYS A 44 -11.35 19.05 1.01
N GLU A 45 -11.16 19.20 2.32
CA GLU A 45 -10.33 20.26 2.90
C GLU A 45 -8.83 20.01 2.69
N ASP A 46 -8.45 18.74 2.51
CA ASP A 46 -7.07 18.32 2.22
C ASP A 46 -6.62 18.64 0.77
N GLY A 47 -7.52 19.20 -0.05
CA GLY A 47 -7.26 19.47 -1.46
C GLY A 47 -7.44 18.25 -2.37
N TRP A 48 -6.94 18.33 -3.60
CA TRP A 48 -7.18 17.31 -4.63
C TRP A 48 -6.43 16.00 -4.39
N LEU A 49 -5.16 16.05 -4.00
CA LEU A 49 -4.34 14.84 -3.88
C LEU A 49 -4.74 14.00 -2.65
N PRO A 50 -4.68 12.66 -2.72
CA PRO A 50 -4.71 11.80 -1.54
C PRO A 50 -3.59 12.13 -0.57
N LYS A 51 -3.80 11.88 0.73
CA LYS A 51 -2.83 12.25 1.77
C LYS A 51 -1.44 11.65 1.55
N PRO A 52 -1.27 10.37 1.18
CA PRO A 52 0.06 9.80 0.97
C PRO A 52 0.85 10.43 -0.19
N ILE A 53 0.15 11.01 -1.17
CA ILE A 53 0.80 11.73 -2.28
C ILE A 53 1.11 13.17 -1.84
N ALA A 54 0.13 13.85 -1.23
CA ALA A 54 0.27 15.23 -0.77
C ALA A 54 1.37 15.40 0.28
N GLN A 55 1.50 14.46 1.22
CA GLN A 55 2.47 14.52 2.32
C GLN A 55 3.91 14.22 1.89
N LYS A 56 4.10 13.50 0.78
CA LYS A 56 5.42 13.18 0.24
C LYS A 56 5.93 14.25 -0.74
N ASP A 57 5.14 15.28 -1.04
CA ASP A 57 5.49 16.32 -2.02
C ASP A 57 5.78 15.76 -3.43
N LEU A 58 5.13 14.65 -3.82
CA LEU A 58 5.25 14.13 -5.18
C LEU A 58 4.52 15.06 -6.16
N THR A 59 5.23 15.59 -7.15
CA THR A 59 4.66 16.49 -8.16
C THR A 59 4.84 15.94 -9.56
N ARG A 60 3.99 16.42 -10.48
CA ARG A 60 4.16 16.17 -11.91
C ARG A 60 5.55 16.61 -12.37
N ASP A 61 6.05 15.95 -13.41
CA ASP A 61 7.31 16.25 -14.10
C ASP A 61 8.58 16.00 -13.29
N MET A 62 8.48 15.48 -12.06
CA MET A 62 9.65 14.96 -11.34
C MET A 62 10.32 13.85 -12.14
N SER A 63 11.65 13.88 -12.16
CA SER A 63 12.46 12.77 -12.69
C SER A 63 12.38 11.54 -11.78
N PRO A 64 12.68 10.33 -12.29
CA PRO A 64 12.83 9.14 -11.46
C PRO A 64 13.78 9.35 -10.27
N GLU A 65 14.90 10.03 -10.48
CA GLU A 65 15.90 10.29 -9.44
C GLU A 65 15.42 11.28 -8.37
N GLU A 66 14.56 12.24 -8.74
CA GLU A 66 13.92 13.14 -7.78
C GLU A 66 12.85 12.42 -6.97
N ALA A 67 12.02 11.61 -7.64
CA ALA A 67 11.04 10.77 -6.97
C ALA A 67 11.71 9.77 -6.02
N GLY A 68 12.84 9.16 -6.40
CA GLY A 68 13.60 8.23 -5.55
C GLY A 68 14.17 8.85 -4.27
N LYS A 69 14.41 10.16 -4.24
CA LYS A 69 14.82 10.86 -3.00
C LYS A 69 13.67 11.00 -2.00
N ILE A 70 12.45 11.07 -2.51
CA ILE A 70 11.22 11.20 -1.71
C ILE A 70 10.72 9.80 -1.30
N LEU A 71 10.74 8.88 -2.25
CA LEU A 71 10.20 7.54 -2.15
C LEU A 71 11.28 6.56 -2.66
N PRO A 72 12.19 6.10 -1.77
CA PRO A 72 13.29 5.22 -2.16
C PRO A 72 12.80 3.97 -2.91
N GLY A 73 13.38 3.72 -4.09
CA GLY A 73 12.97 2.67 -5.02
C GLY A 73 12.16 3.20 -6.21
N ALA A 74 11.66 4.44 -6.16
CA ALA A 74 10.95 5.07 -7.29
C ALA A 74 11.87 5.36 -8.50
N GLU A 75 13.18 5.37 -8.30
CA GLU A 75 14.19 5.49 -9.34
C GLU A 75 14.36 4.20 -10.18
N GLU A 76 13.87 3.06 -9.69
CA GLU A 76 13.98 1.75 -10.34
C GLU A 76 12.87 1.57 -11.38
N VAL A 77 12.97 2.31 -12.48
CA VAL A 77 11.95 2.36 -13.53
C VAL A 77 12.15 1.26 -14.57
N SER A 78 11.09 0.50 -14.82
CA SER A 78 11.02 -0.51 -15.89
C SER A 78 11.13 0.10 -17.28
N GLU A 79 11.39 -0.75 -18.30
CA GLU A 79 11.41 -0.32 -19.70
C GLU A 79 10.08 0.28 -20.19
N PHE A 80 8.98 0.02 -19.48
CA PHE A 80 7.65 0.52 -19.77
C PHE A 80 7.34 1.86 -19.06
N GLY A 81 8.24 2.35 -18.21
CA GLY A 81 8.06 3.61 -17.50
C GLY A 81 7.41 3.49 -16.12
N PHE A 82 7.25 2.26 -15.60
CA PHE A 82 6.66 2.02 -14.29
C PHE A 82 7.70 1.74 -13.23
N SER A 83 7.47 2.21 -12.01
CA SER A 83 8.23 1.87 -10.81
C SER A 83 7.26 1.45 -9.70
N GLU A 84 7.56 0.37 -8.99
CA GLU A 84 6.77 -0.10 -7.86
C GLU A 84 7.54 0.08 -6.55
N VAL A 85 6.91 0.67 -5.55
CA VAL A 85 7.50 0.88 -4.22
C VAL A 85 6.55 0.36 -3.15
N LYS A 86 7.04 -0.52 -2.28
CA LYS A 86 6.26 -1.02 -1.14
C LYS A 86 6.11 0.07 -0.07
N GLU A 87 4.93 0.17 0.51
CA GLU A 87 4.64 1.03 1.66
C GLU A 87 4.43 0.15 2.90
N GLY A 88 4.98 0.56 4.03
CA GLY A 88 4.92 -0.19 5.28
C GLY A 88 4.34 0.62 6.45
N ASP A 89 4.26 1.94 6.31
CA ASP A 89 3.97 2.85 7.41
C ASP A 89 2.54 3.40 7.37
N VAL A 90 1.82 3.23 6.25
CA VAL A 90 0.44 3.70 6.07
C VAL A 90 -0.54 2.52 6.14
N PRO A 91 -1.36 2.40 7.20
CA PRO A 91 -2.38 1.36 7.29
C PRO A 91 -3.33 1.36 6.08
N GLY A 92 -3.58 0.18 5.50
CA GLY A 92 -4.46 0.01 4.34
C GLY A 92 -3.83 0.35 2.98
N LEU A 93 -2.55 0.71 2.95
CA LEU A 93 -1.78 0.95 1.72
C LEU A 93 -0.64 -0.07 1.61
N GLU A 94 -0.64 -0.87 0.54
CA GLU A 94 0.41 -1.85 0.26
C GLU A 94 1.61 -1.22 -0.45
N GLY A 95 1.36 -0.21 -1.28
CA GLY A 95 2.44 0.46 -2.01
C GLY A 95 1.97 1.48 -3.03
N TYR A 96 2.93 1.90 -3.84
CA TYR A 96 2.79 2.84 -4.93
C TYR A 96 3.25 2.19 -6.24
N GLU A 97 2.55 2.49 -7.31
CA GLU A 97 3.02 2.30 -8.68
C GLU A 97 3.10 3.68 -9.34
N LEU A 98 4.28 4.07 -9.79
CA LEU A 98 4.53 5.38 -10.39
C LEU A 98 4.71 5.19 -11.90
N TYR A 99 4.08 6.06 -12.69
CA TYR A 99 4.28 6.09 -14.14
C TYR A 99 5.02 7.36 -14.57
N PHE A 100 6.15 7.15 -15.24
CA PHE A 100 6.99 8.17 -15.84
C PHE A 100 6.82 8.17 -17.36
N ALA A 101 6.27 9.26 -17.90
CA ALA A 101 6.18 9.45 -19.34
C ALA A 101 7.57 9.47 -19.97
N LYS A 102 7.67 8.81 -21.12
CA LYS A 102 8.88 8.77 -21.94
C LYS A 102 9.09 10.09 -22.66
N ASN A 103 10.35 10.53 -22.74
CA ASN A 103 10.75 11.63 -23.61
C ASN A 103 10.82 11.19 -25.09
N ASP A 104 11.18 12.11 -25.98
CA ASP A 104 11.31 11.85 -27.42
C ASP A 104 12.33 10.74 -27.77
N ALA A 105 13.27 10.45 -26.86
CA ALA A 105 14.23 9.36 -26.99
C ALA A 105 13.70 8.00 -26.47
N GLY A 106 12.44 7.94 -26.01
CA GLY A 106 11.82 6.74 -25.47
C GLY A 106 12.25 6.41 -24.03
N VAL A 107 12.91 7.33 -23.33
CA VAL A 107 13.42 7.13 -21.96
C VAL A 107 12.42 7.70 -20.95
N PRO A 108 11.98 6.93 -19.93
CA PRO A 108 11.13 7.44 -18.86
C PRO A 108 11.78 8.65 -18.17
N ALA A 109 11.06 9.77 -18.08
CA ALA A 109 11.66 11.04 -17.69
C ALA A 109 10.81 11.89 -16.75
N LYS A 110 9.48 11.78 -16.80
CA LYS A 110 8.59 12.71 -16.12
C LYS A 110 7.44 11.99 -15.45
N LEU A 111 7.36 12.07 -14.12
CA LEU A 111 6.24 11.53 -13.36
C LEU A 111 4.93 12.15 -13.84
N GLN A 112 3.96 11.32 -14.20
CA GLN A 112 2.62 11.76 -14.58
C GLN A 112 1.56 11.24 -13.63
N THR A 113 1.70 9.98 -13.21
CA THR A 113 0.66 9.27 -12.47
C THR A 113 1.27 8.58 -11.25
N VAL A 114 0.55 8.62 -10.15
CA VAL A 114 0.83 7.82 -8.95
C VAL A 114 -0.41 7.00 -8.65
N THR A 115 -0.23 5.69 -8.56
CA THR A 115 -1.27 4.74 -8.24
C THR A 115 -1.04 4.22 -6.83
N LEU A 116 -2.04 4.38 -5.96
CA LEU A 116 -2.06 3.76 -4.65
C LEU A 116 -2.57 2.33 -4.78
N ILE A 117 -1.75 1.38 -4.35
CA ILE A 117 -2.10 -0.04 -4.27
C ILE A 117 -2.67 -0.28 -2.88
N LEU A 118 -4.00 -0.36 -2.76
CA LEU A 118 -4.66 -0.54 -1.47
C LEU A 118 -4.49 -1.98 -0.99
N ASP A 119 -4.35 -2.16 0.33
CA ASP A 119 -4.27 -3.49 0.94
C ASP A 119 -5.49 -4.33 0.51
N PRO A 120 -5.29 -5.53 -0.06
CA PRO A 120 -6.39 -6.37 -0.54
C PRO A 120 -7.47 -6.68 0.50
N SER A 121 -7.13 -6.62 1.80
CA SER A 121 -8.10 -6.82 2.88
C SER A 121 -9.24 -5.78 2.88
N ILE A 122 -9.11 -4.67 2.14
CA ILE A 122 -10.20 -3.71 1.93
C ILE A 122 -11.49 -4.38 1.41
N LYS A 123 -11.35 -5.47 0.63
CA LYS A 123 -12.49 -6.20 0.07
C LYS A 123 -13.25 -7.02 1.11
N ASP A 124 -12.65 -7.28 2.27
CA ASP A 124 -13.32 -7.95 3.39
C ASP A 124 -14.26 -6.98 4.12
N GLU A 125 -14.01 -5.67 4.01
CA GLU A 125 -14.73 -4.61 4.71
C GLU A 125 -15.69 -3.81 3.82
N LEU A 126 -15.30 -3.55 2.56
CA LEU A 126 -16.02 -2.69 1.63
C LEU A 126 -16.20 -3.38 0.28
N THR A 127 -17.43 -3.35 -0.26
CA THR A 127 -17.61 -3.62 -1.70
C THR A 127 -16.99 -2.52 -2.54
N PHE A 128 -16.86 -2.76 -3.85
CA PHE A 128 -16.27 -1.78 -4.74
C PHE A 128 -17.12 -0.49 -4.82
N GLU A 129 -18.43 -0.63 -4.80
CA GLU A 129 -19.37 0.49 -4.78
C GLU A 129 -19.35 1.25 -3.44
N GLU A 130 -19.10 0.57 -2.32
CA GLU A 130 -18.94 1.20 -1.01
C GLU A 130 -17.63 2.00 -0.95
N ALA A 131 -16.52 1.40 -1.38
CA ALA A 131 -15.25 2.11 -1.53
C ALA A 131 -15.39 3.33 -2.45
N ALA A 132 -16.08 3.19 -3.58
CA ALA A 132 -16.33 4.29 -4.51
C ALA A 132 -17.14 5.43 -3.88
N LYS A 133 -18.11 5.12 -3.00
CA LYS A 133 -18.86 6.14 -2.25
C LYS A 133 -17.95 6.89 -1.29
N GLU A 134 -17.07 6.21 -0.56
CA GLU A 134 -16.10 6.87 0.32
C GLU A 134 -15.16 7.80 -0.47
N VAL A 135 -14.67 7.35 -1.63
CA VAL A 135 -13.85 8.18 -2.54
C VAL A 135 -14.65 9.40 -3.03
N ALA A 136 -15.93 9.21 -3.35
CA ALA A 136 -16.84 10.27 -3.77
C ALA A 136 -17.12 11.31 -2.67
N GLU A 137 -16.97 10.97 -1.38
CA GLU A 137 -17.08 11.96 -0.30
C GLU A 137 -16.03 13.07 -0.43
N LYS A 138 -14.83 12.72 -0.90
CA LYS A 138 -13.78 13.68 -1.26
C LYS A 138 -14.03 14.32 -2.62
N TYR A 139 -14.19 13.52 -3.66
CA TYR A 139 -14.09 14.01 -5.04
C TYR A 139 -15.41 14.44 -5.69
N GLY A 140 -16.56 14.08 -5.10
CA GLY A 140 -17.88 14.39 -5.64
C GLY A 140 -18.37 13.34 -6.66
N GLU A 141 -19.12 13.81 -7.65
CA GLU A 141 -19.70 12.94 -8.70
C GLU A 141 -18.61 12.34 -9.59
N TYR A 142 -18.82 11.09 -10.03
CA TYR A 142 -17.92 10.34 -10.90
C TYR A 142 -18.60 9.88 -12.19
N GLU A 143 -17.76 9.58 -13.17
CA GLU A 143 -18.13 8.80 -14.35
C GLU A 143 -17.77 7.33 -14.14
N GLU A 144 -18.70 6.43 -14.43
CA GLU A 144 -18.43 4.98 -14.43
C GLU A 144 -17.92 4.55 -15.80
N ILE A 145 -16.77 3.89 -15.81
CA ILE A 145 -16.12 3.32 -16.98
C ILE A 145 -16.08 1.81 -16.82
N VAL A 146 -16.74 1.10 -17.73
CA VAL A 146 -16.75 -0.36 -17.77
C VAL A 146 -15.98 -0.79 -19.01
N VAL A 147 -14.83 -1.46 -18.81
CA VAL A 147 -13.93 -1.87 -19.91
C VAL A 147 -14.25 -3.29 -20.39
N ASP A 148 -14.94 -4.09 -19.59
CA ASP A 148 -15.60 -5.37 -19.90
C ASP A 148 -16.35 -5.83 -18.62
N ASP A 149 -17.00 -7.00 -18.61
CA ASP A 149 -17.71 -7.57 -17.42
C ASP A 149 -16.82 -7.79 -16.17
N LYS A 150 -15.52 -7.49 -16.25
CA LYS A 150 -14.51 -7.76 -15.21
C LYS A 150 -13.80 -6.53 -14.67
N ILE A 151 -13.89 -5.39 -15.36
CA ILE A 151 -13.14 -4.19 -15.01
C ILE A 151 -14.11 -3.03 -14.97
N THR A 152 -14.31 -2.53 -13.75
CA THR A 152 -15.05 -1.30 -13.48
C THR A 152 -14.10 -0.29 -12.88
N SER A 153 -14.16 0.93 -13.39
CA SER A 153 -13.43 2.08 -12.88
C SER A 153 -14.39 3.24 -12.65
N TYR A 154 -14.23 3.95 -11.55
CA TYR A 154 -14.92 5.22 -11.30
C TYR A 154 -13.92 6.35 -11.46
N LEU A 155 -14.23 7.32 -12.32
CA LEU A 155 -13.35 8.42 -12.71
C LEU A 155 -13.88 9.75 -12.18
N TRP A 156 -13.01 10.51 -11.53
CA TRP A 156 -13.23 11.88 -11.13
C TRP A 156 -12.26 12.80 -11.88
N ILE A 157 -12.78 13.90 -12.44
CA ILE A 157 -11.98 14.91 -13.12
C ILE A 157 -11.71 16.07 -12.17
N GLY A 158 -10.43 16.37 -11.99
CA GLY A 158 -9.93 17.38 -11.08
C GLY A 158 -9.52 18.68 -11.76
N PRO A 159 -8.93 19.60 -10.98
CA PRO A 159 -8.40 20.85 -11.51
C PRO A 159 -7.22 20.58 -12.47
N LYS A 160 -7.03 21.47 -13.45
CA LYS A 160 -5.88 21.44 -14.37
C LYS A 160 -5.64 20.07 -15.04
N PHE A 161 -6.72 19.41 -15.46
CA PHE A 161 -6.68 18.10 -16.10
C PHE A 161 -6.10 16.97 -15.23
N ALA A 162 -5.97 17.17 -13.92
CA ALA A 162 -5.77 16.07 -12.99
C ALA A 162 -6.99 15.15 -13.03
N SER A 163 -6.79 13.89 -12.71
CA SER A 163 -7.86 12.92 -12.56
C SER A 163 -7.52 11.96 -11.44
N THR A 164 -8.56 11.37 -10.87
CA THR A 164 -8.44 10.25 -9.94
C THR A 164 -9.35 9.15 -10.45
N SER A 165 -8.89 7.91 -10.47
CA SER A 165 -9.76 6.77 -10.72
C SER A 165 -9.60 5.68 -9.68
N LEU A 166 -10.72 5.12 -9.24
CA LEU A 166 -10.75 3.92 -8.42
C LEU A 166 -11.09 2.75 -9.34
N SER A 167 -10.26 1.71 -9.36
CA SER A 167 -10.42 0.57 -10.27
C SER A 167 -10.39 -0.78 -9.55
N ASN A 168 -11.26 -1.69 -9.98
CA ASN A 168 -11.21 -3.11 -9.64
C ASN A 168 -10.73 -3.88 -10.87
N LEU A 169 -9.47 -4.34 -10.83
CA LEU A 169 -8.77 -4.92 -11.96
C LEU A 169 -8.89 -6.45 -11.99
N GLY A 170 -10.11 -6.98 -12.15
CA GLY A 170 -10.35 -8.38 -12.51
C GLY A 170 -9.66 -9.47 -11.65
N SER A 171 -9.45 -10.66 -12.22
CA SER A 171 -9.08 -11.89 -11.50
C SER A 171 -7.64 -11.96 -10.99
N ASP A 172 -6.76 -11.11 -11.50
CA ASP A 172 -5.31 -11.25 -11.27
C ASP A 172 -4.80 -10.24 -10.23
N PHE A 173 -5.64 -9.28 -9.81
CA PHE A 173 -5.34 -8.32 -8.75
C PHE A 173 -6.40 -8.37 -7.65
N GLU A 174 -5.98 -8.75 -6.45
CA GLU A 174 -6.89 -9.01 -5.34
C GLU A 174 -7.34 -7.74 -4.61
N GLY A 175 -6.81 -6.56 -4.92
CA GLY A 175 -7.16 -5.29 -4.25
C GLY A 175 -7.97 -4.30 -5.10
N TYR A 176 -7.98 -3.04 -4.64
CA TYR A 176 -8.40 -1.87 -5.41
C TYR A 176 -7.20 -0.97 -5.69
N LYS A 177 -7.18 -0.33 -6.86
CA LYS A 177 -6.16 0.67 -7.20
C LYS A 177 -6.80 2.06 -7.26
N LEU A 178 -6.19 3.04 -6.59
CA LEU A 178 -6.54 4.44 -6.73
C LEU A 178 -5.45 5.14 -7.55
N GLU A 179 -5.70 5.31 -8.83
CA GLU A 179 -4.81 6.00 -9.76
C GLU A 179 -5.04 7.51 -9.69
N VAL A 180 -3.97 8.30 -9.61
CA VAL A 180 -4.02 9.77 -9.59
C VAL A 180 -3.11 10.34 -10.66
N THR A 181 -3.68 11.01 -11.66
CA THR A 181 -2.92 11.86 -12.58
C THR A 181 -2.63 13.19 -11.89
N LEU A 182 -1.34 13.54 -11.78
CA LEU A 182 -0.89 14.72 -11.04
C LEU A 182 -1.23 16.01 -11.81
N PRO A 183 -1.68 17.08 -11.10
CA PRO A 183 -1.98 18.37 -11.73
C PRO A 183 -0.72 19.04 -12.29
N GLU A 184 -0.90 19.83 -13.35
CA GLU A 184 0.15 20.71 -13.91
C GLU A 184 0.51 21.90 -13.01
#